data_AF-A0A1B6VZD8-F1
#
_entry.id   AF-A0A1B6VZD8-F1
#
_cell.length_a   1.000
_cell.length_b   1.000
_cell.length_c   1.000
_cell.angle_alpha   90.00
_cell.angle_beta   90.00
_cell.angle_gamma   90.00
#
_symmetry.space_group_name_H-M   'P 1'
#
loop_
_entity.id
_entity.type
_entity.pdbx_description
1 polymer ?
#
loop_
_entity_poly.entity_id
_entity_poly.type
_entity_poly.pdbx_seq_one_letter_code
_entity_poly.pdbx_strand_id
1 'polypeptide(L)'
;MSSDSGLVKADALLHEARDDVAAFDSLLEKRAQLEHEFNSLADACLLEKVAQVERIEERLEAMIARQRDKIQSLQNHKPGLFKLPKARGVWAEQCQQAQSRLLMLADRLEDVQELKHGMGSKNSRLQVLVVQKTRMNHQELAQELDEAQIAVRVHRLHQQQLAKKKQTQSMGLGQSLTIER
;
A
#
# COMPACT_ATOMS: atom_id res chain seq x y z
N MET A 1 -7.69 45.94 -43.43
CA MET A 1 -8.27 44.60 -43.24
C MET A 1 -7.55 43.81 -42.12
N SER A 2 -7.09 44.47 -41.04
CA SER A 2 -6.28 43.80 -40.00
C SER A 2 -7.08 43.24 -38.82
N SER A 3 -8.35 43.62 -38.66
CA SER A 3 -9.17 43.17 -37.53
C SER A 3 -9.63 41.71 -37.63
N ASP A 4 -9.75 41.19 -38.85
CA ASP A 4 -10.27 39.85 -39.13
C ASP A 4 -9.26 38.75 -38.78
N SER A 5 -7.97 39.01 -39.00
CA SER A 5 -6.87 38.08 -38.67
C SER A 5 -6.65 37.94 -37.15
N GLY A 6 -6.89 38.99 -36.37
CA GLY A 6 -6.79 38.96 -34.91
C GLY A 6 -7.92 38.17 -34.24
N LEU A 7 -9.14 38.28 -34.78
CA LEU A 7 -10.32 37.52 -34.33
C LEU A 7 -10.15 36.03 -34.61
N VAL A 8 -9.71 35.66 -35.82
CA VAL A 8 -9.44 34.26 -36.20
C VAL A 8 -8.35 33.65 -35.31
N LYS A 9 -7.30 34.41 -34.96
CA LYS A 9 -6.22 33.94 -34.08
C LYS A 9 -6.68 33.79 -32.62
N ALA A 10 -7.53 34.69 -32.12
CA ALA A 10 -8.10 34.59 -30.78
C ALA A 10 -9.05 33.37 -30.67
N ASP A 11 -9.85 33.12 -31.70
CA ASP A 11 -10.78 32.00 -31.73
C ASP A 11 -10.06 30.64 -31.81
N ALA A 12 -8.98 30.56 -32.61
CA ALA A 12 -8.10 29.39 -32.65
C ALA A 12 -7.45 29.08 -31.29
N LEU A 13 -6.99 30.12 -30.56
CA LEU A 13 -6.42 29.96 -29.22
C LEU A 13 -7.46 29.55 -28.17
N LEU A 14 -8.70 30.02 -28.30
CA LEU A 14 -9.81 29.60 -27.43
C LEU A 14 -10.21 28.14 -27.70
N HIS A 15 -10.19 27.70 -28.95
CA HIS A 15 -10.42 26.31 -29.33
C HIS A 15 -9.34 25.38 -28.78
N GLU A 16 -8.06 25.73 -28.97
CA GLU A 16 -6.92 24.96 -28.43
C GLU A 16 -6.98 24.85 -26.89
N ALA A 17 -7.27 25.95 -26.20
CA ALA A 17 -7.43 25.95 -24.75
C ALA A 17 -8.62 25.09 -24.27
N ARG A 18 -9.71 25.04 -25.05
CA ARG A 18 -10.88 24.21 -24.74
C ARG A 18 -10.57 22.72 -24.92
N ASP A 19 -9.85 22.37 -25.97
CA ASP A 19 -9.46 20.99 -26.26
C ASP A 19 -8.47 20.47 -25.21
N ASP A 20 -7.53 21.31 -24.76
CA ASP A 20 -6.61 20.99 -23.65
C ASP A 20 -7.33 20.72 -22.32
N VAL A 21 -8.36 21.51 -21.99
CA VAL A 21 -9.18 21.31 -20.79
C VAL A 21 -9.97 20.01 -20.90
N ALA A 22 -10.62 19.76 -22.04
CA ALA A 22 -11.39 18.53 -22.26
C ALA A 22 -10.51 17.28 -22.21
N ALA A 23 -9.29 17.35 -22.78
CA ALA A 23 -8.31 16.27 -22.71
C ALA A 23 -7.86 16.01 -21.26
N PHE A 24 -7.65 17.06 -20.47
CA PHE A 24 -7.30 16.93 -19.06
C PHE A 24 -8.44 16.37 -18.21
N ASP A 25 -9.68 16.79 -18.45
CA ASP A 25 -10.86 16.25 -17.76
C ASP A 25 -11.03 14.75 -18.05
N SER A 26 -10.89 14.35 -19.31
CA SER A 26 -10.91 12.94 -19.70
C SER A 26 -9.79 12.13 -19.03
N LEU A 27 -8.59 12.70 -18.90
CA LEU A 27 -7.48 12.08 -18.18
C LEU A 27 -7.76 11.91 -16.68
N LEU A 28 -8.41 12.88 -16.04
CA LEU A 28 -8.83 12.79 -14.64
C LEU A 28 -9.88 11.70 -14.43
N GLU A 29 -10.85 11.59 -15.33
CA GLU A 29 -11.86 10.53 -15.32
C GLU A 29 -11.22 9.15 -15.48
N LYS A 30 -10.32 8.99 -16.47
CA LYS A 30 -9.57 7.73 -16.67
C LYS A 30 -8.79 7.35 -15.41
N ARG A 31 -8.06 8.31 -14.81
CA ARG A 31 -7.34 8.05 -13.55
C ARG A 31 -8.28 7.61 -12.44
N ALA A 32 -9.42 8.27 -12.26
CA ALA A 32 -10.37 7.91 -11.21
C ALA A 32 -10.93 6.50 -11.39
N GLN A 33 -11.18 6.08 -12.63
CA GLN A 33 -11.61 4.71 -12.96
C GLN A 33 -10.51 3.69 -12.62
N LEU A 34 -9.26 3.94 -13.05
CA LEU A 34 -8.12 3.08 -12.75
C LEU A 34 -7.86 2.98 -11.23
N GLU A 35 -7.97 4.10 -10.51
CA GLU A 35 -7.84 4.12 -9.05
C GLU A 35 -8.95 3.31 -8.38
N HIS A 36 -10.19 3.42 -8.86
CA HIS A 36 -11.31 2.64 -8.34
C HIS A 36 -11.11 1.14 -8.55
N GLU A 37 -10.73 0.73 -9.76
CA GLU A 37 -10.48 -0.68 -10.10
C GLU A 37 -9.32 -1.24 -9.27
N PHE A 38 -8.19 -0.51 -9.22
CA PHE A 38 -7.02 -0.93 -8.44
C PHE A 38 -7.34 -1.08 -6.95
N ASN A 39 -8.05 -0.10 -6.37
CA ASN A 39 -8.45 -0.14 -4.97
C ASN A 39 -9.44 -1.29 -4.70
N SER A 40 -10.38 -1.55 -5.60
CA SER A 40 -11.30 -2.68 -5.46
C SER A 40 -10.57 -4.03 -5.40
N LEU A 41 -9.56 -4.22 -6.26
CA LEU A 41 -8.72 -5.41 -6.25
C LEU A 41 -7.87 -5.50 -4.98
N ALA A 42 -7.31 -4.37 -4.52
CA ALA A 42 -6.58 -4.30 -3.27
C ALA A 42 -7.46 -4.64 -2.06
N ASP A 43 -8.69 -4.13 -2.01
CA ASP A 43 -9.65 -4.41 -0.94
C ASP A 43 -10.06 -5.89 -0.92
N ALA A 44 -10.31 -6.49 -2.07
CA ALA A 44 -10.61 -7.92 -2.19
C ALA A 44 -9.43 -8.78 -1.68
N CYS A 45 -8.20 -8.43 -2.08
CA CYS A 45 -6.99 -9.08 -1.60
C CYS A 45 -6.80 -8.89 -0.09
N LEU A 46 -7.06 -7.68 0.43
CA LEU A 46 -6.99 -7.40 1.85
C LEU A 46 -7.95 -8.28 2.65
N LEU A 47 -9.21 -8.38 2.22
CA LEU A 47 -10.20 -9.21 2.88
C LEU A 47 -9.76 -10.69 2.95
N GLU A 48 -9.25 -11.23 1.84
CA GLU A 48 -8.71 -12.60 1.82
C GLU A 48 -7.56 -12.78 2.80
N LYS A 49 -6.65 -11.80 2.87
CA LYS A 49 -5.47 -11.84 3.75
C LYS A 49 -5.84 -11.67 5.23
N VAL A 50 -6.79 -10.82 5.56
CA VAL A 50 -7.34 -10.69 6.93
C VAL A 50 -7.90 -12.04 7.38
N ALA A 51 -8.76 -12.66 6.57
CA ALA A 51 -9.32 -13.97 6.89
C ALA A 51 -8.22 -15.05 7.00
N GLN A 52 -7.14 -14.93 6.22
CA GLN A 52 -5.99 -15.84 6.33
C GLN A 52 -5.23 -15.64 7.65
N VAL A 53 -5.03 -14.41 8.09
CA VAL A 53 -4.38 -14.09 9.38
C VAL A 53 -5.17 -14.71 10.53
N GLU A 54 -6.49 -14.55 10.56
CA GLU A 54 -7.37 -15.14 11.58
C GLU A 54 -7.27 -16.67 11.61
N ARG A 55 -7.35 -17.35 10.45
CA ARG A 55 -7.20 -18.81 10.38
C ARG A 55 -5.82 -19.29 10.85
N ILE A 56 -4.77 -18.51 10.59
CA ILE A 56 -3.41 -18.85 11.04
C ILE A 56 -3.30 -18.68 12.55
N GLU A 57 -3.85 -17.61 13.10
CA GLU A 57 -3.91 -17.33 14.54
C GLU A 57 -4.58 -18.49 15.28
N GLU A 58 -5.80 -18.87 14.89
CA GLU A 58 -6.55 -20.00 15.48
C GLU A 58 -5.75 -21.31 15.43
N ARG A 59 -5.09 -21.57 14.30
CA ARG A 59 -4.29 -22.78 14.13
C ARG A 59 -3.06 -22.77 15.04
N LEU A 60 -2.40 -21.62 15.20
CA LEU A 60 -1.24 -21.47 16.08
C LEU A 60 -1.66 -21.64 17.54
N GLU A 61 -2.77 -21.04 17.96
CA GLU A 61 -3.34 -21.22 19.30
C GLU A 61 -3.65 -22.69 19.60
N ALA A 62 -4.28 -23.41 18.65
CA ALA A 62 -4.54 -24.84 18.78
C ALA A 62 -3.24 -25.67 18.86
N MET A 63 -2.21 -25.31 18.09
CA MET A 63 -0.90 -25.98 18.15
C MET A 63 -0.19 -25.71 19.48
N ILE A 64 -0.26 -24.48 20.00
CA ILE A 64 0.27 -24.10 21.30
C ILE A 64 -0.44 -24.87 22.42
N ALA A 65 -1.78 -24.97 22.38
CA ALA A 65 -2.55 -25.74 23.37
C ALA A 65 -2.11 -27.22 23.38
N ARG A 66 -2.07 -27.87 22.21
CA ARG A 66 -1.58 -29.26 22.08
C ARG A 66 -0.14 -29.42 22.59
N GLN A 67 0.70 -28.43 22.36
CA GLN A 67 2.09 -28.47 22.81
C GLN A 67 2.20 -28.31 24.34
N ARG A 68 1.37 -27.47 24.95
CA ARG A 68 1.25 -27.35 26.41
C ARG A 68 0.78 -28.67 27.04
N ASP A 69 -0.24 -29.32 26.47
CA ASP A 69 -0.71 -30.63 26.92
C ASP A 69 0.39 -31.70 26.82
N LYS A 70 1.17 -31.67 25.73
CA LYS A 70 2.31 -32.56 25.55
C LYS A 70 3.38 -32.36 26.63
N ILE A 71 3.70 -31.11 26.96
CA ILE A 71 4.66 -30.79 28.03
C ILE A 71 4.13 -31.27 29.38
N GLN A 72 2.86 -31.02 29.68
CA GLN A 72 2.24 -31.49 30.93
C GLN A 72 2.25 -33.02 31.02
N SER A 73 1.93 -33.71 29.92
CA SER A 73 2.04 -35.17 29.83
C SER A 73 3.47 -35.67 30.07
N LEU A 74 4.48 -35.03 29.47
CA LEU A 74 5.89 -35.37 29.72
C LEU A 74 6.30 -35.14 31.17
N GLN A 75 5.79 -34.08 31.82
CA GLN A 75 6.03 -33.82 33.24
C GLN A 75 5.40 -34.88 34.14
N ASN A 76 4.17 -35.32 33.81
CA ASN A 76 3.47 -36.37 34.55
C ASN A 76 4.16 -37.74 34.42
N HIS A 77 4.81 -38.01 33.28
CA HIS A 77 5.55 -39.26 33.02
C HIS A 77 7.05 -39.14 33.31
N LYS A 78 7.45 -38.23 34.19
CA LYS A 78 8.86 -38.03 34.55
C LYS A 78 9.49 -39.33 35.06
N PRO A 79 10.60 -39.80 34.48
CA PRO A 79 11.27 -41.00 34.95
C PRO A 79 11.77 -40.81 36.39
N GLY A 80 11.39 -41.73 37.27
CA GLY A 80 11.77 -41.73 38.69
C GLY A 80 13.28 -41.84 38.93
N LEU A 81 13.71 -41.65 40.19
CA LEU A 81 15.13 -41.50 40.50
C LEU A 81 16.01 -42.71 40.16
N PHE A 82 15.41 -43.90 40.12
CA PHE A 82 16.08 -45.18 39.88
C PHE A 82 16.02 -45.65 38.41
N LYS A 83 15.52 -44.83 37.49
CA LYS A 83 15.52 -45.17 36.05
C LYS A 83 16.93 -45.02 35.45
N LEU A 84 17.20 -45.84 34.42
CA LEU A 84 18.47 -45.83 33.69
C LEU A 84 18.82 -44.42 33.16
N PRO A 85 20.10 -43.98 33.22
CA PRO A 85 20.52 -42.65 32.76
C PRO A 85 20.09 -42.33 31.31
N LYS A 86 20.11 -43.32 30.42
CA LYS A 86 19.66 -43.18 29.03
C LYS A 86 18.18 -42.76 28.92
N ALA A 87 17.31 -43.34 29.73
CA ALA A 87 15.88 -43.00 29.73
C ALA A 87 15.62 -41.58 30.25
N ARG A 88 16.42 -41.14 31.23
CA ARG A 88 16.39 -39.75 31.73
C ARG A 88 16.90 -38.76 30.69
N GLY A 89 17.97 -39.09 29.97
CA GLY A 89 18.49 -38.27 28.88
C GLY A 89 17.46 -38.06 27.77
N VAL A 90 16.83 -39.15 27.29
CA VAL A 90 15.77 -39.09 26.27
C VAL A 90 14.59 -38.25 26.73
N TRP A 91 14.16 -38.40 28.00
CA TRP A 91 13.07 -37.58 28.55
C TRP A 91 13.44 -36.10 28.62
N ALA A 92 14.66 -35.77 29.06
CA ALA A 92 15.13 -34.39 29.13
C ALA A 92 15.18 -33.74 27.75
N GLU A 93 15.67 -34.48 26.75
CA GLU A 93 15.70 -34.03 25.36
C GLU A 93 14.29 -33.79 24.81
N GLN A 94 13.35 -34.70 25.06
CA GLN A 94 11.94 -34.52 24.67
C GLN A 94 11.31 -33.28 25.33
N CYS A 95 11.60 -33.04 26.61
CA CYS A 95 11.14 -31.84 27.31
C CYS A 95 11.74 -30.56 26.68
N GLN A 96 13.03 -30.56 26.38
CA GLN A 96 13.71 -29.41 25.76
C GLN A 96 13.17 -29.13 24.36
N GLN A 97 13.05 -30.15 23.51
CA GLN A 97 12.46 -30.03 22.18
C GLN A 97 11.02 -29.51 22.26
N ALA A 98 10.23 -30.02 23.22
CA ALA A 98 8.86 -29.61 23.39
C ALA A 98 8.72 -28.14 23.83
N GLN A 99 9.61 -27.67 24.72
CA GLN A 99 9.67 -26.27 25.15
C GLN A 99 10.15 -25.35 24.03
N SER A 100 11.20 -25.72 23.29
CA SER A 100 11.68 -24.95 22.14
C SER A 100 10.59 -24.81 21.07
N ARG A 101 9.86 -25.89 20.79
CA ARG A 101 8.71 -25.86 19.88
C ARG A 101 7.63 -24.90 20.36
N LEU A 102 7.34 -24.88 21.66
CA LEU A 102 6.35 -23.97 22.25
C LEU A 102 6.76 -22.51 22.07
N LEU A 103 8.02 -22.16 22.35
CA LEU A 103 8.55 -20.80 22.17
C LEU A 103 8.46 -20.36 20.71
N MET A 104 8.93 -21.17 19.76
CA MET A 104 8.81 -20.85 18.33
C MET A 104 7.36 -20.64 17.87
N LEU A 105 6.40 -21.39 18.42
CA LEU A 105 4.98 -21.20 18.10
C LEU A 105 4.42 -19.93 18.72
N ALA A 106 4.87 -19.57 19.93
CA ALA A 106 4.47 -18.34 20.61
C ALA A 106 5.01 -17.10 19.88
N ASP A 107 6.30 -17.08 19.52
CA ASP A 107 6.91 -15.99 18.73
C ASP A 107 6.17 -15.79 17.41
N ARG A 108 5.84 -16.91 16.73
CA ARG A 108 5.08 -16.84 15.48
C ARG A 108 3.64 -16.35 15.67
N LEU A 109 3.01 -16.66 16.81
CA LEU A 109 1.68 -16.13 17.13
C LEU A 109 1.76 -14.62 17.37
N GLU A 110 2.80 -14.15 18.07
CA GLU A 110 3.07 -12.73 18.29
C GLU A 110 3.24 -11.99 16.95
N ASP A 111 4.03 -12.52 16.01
CA ASP A 111 4.18 -11.93 14.67
C ASP A 111 2.82 -11.77 13.93
N VAL A 112 1.96 -12.79 14.03
CA VAL A 112 0.63 -12.80 13.40
C VAL A 112 -0.31 -11.81 14.08
N GLN A 113 -0.24 -11.72 15.41
CA GLN A 113 -1.00 -10.75 16.19
C GLN A 113 -0.52 -9.33 15.89
N GLU A 114 0.77 -9.07 15.76
CA GLU A 114 1.30 -7.75 15.36
C GLU A 114 0.73 -7.32 14.00
N LEU A 115 0.72 -8.24 13.02
CA LEU A 115 0.10 -8.00 11.71
C LEU A 115 -1.39 -7.64 11.83
N LYS A 116 -2.12 -8.28 12.77
CA LYS A 116 -3.53 -8.05 13.05
C LYS A 116 -3.79 -6.70 13.73
N HIS A 117 -3.01 -6.35 14.76
CA HIS A 117 -3.19 -5.09 15.51
C HIS A 117 -3.03 -3.84 14.64
N GLY A 118 -2.26 -3.94 13.56
CA GLY A 118 -2.13 -2.85 12.58
C GLY A 118 -3.35 -2.63 11.69
N MET A 119 -4.26 -3.60 11.52
CA MET A 119 -5.23 -3.65 10.39
C MET A 119 -6.26 -2.51 10.35
N GLY A 120 -6.43 -1.74 11.43
CA GLY A 120 -7.28 -0.55 11.46
C GLY A 120 -6.66 0.74 10.89
N SER A 121 -5.34 0.74 10.65
CA SER A 121 -4.62 1.89 10.07
C SER A 121 -4.44 1.73 8.57
N LYS A 122 -4.65 2.82 7.81
CA LYS A 122 -4.40 2.87 6.35
C LYS A 122 -2.94 2.56 5.95
N ASN A 123 -2.03 2.53 6.92
CA ASN A 123 -0.61 2.24 6.74
C ASN A 123 -0.18 0.96 7.47
N SER A 124 -1.11 0.05 7.71
CA SER A 124 -0.77 -1.24 8.31
C SER A 124 0.20 -2.01 7.42
N ARG A 125 1.12 -2.76 8.04
CA ARG A 125 2.07 -3.62 7.31
C ARG A 125 1.36 -4.57 6.34
N LEU A 126 0.18 -5.07 6.73
CA LEU A 126 -0.64 -5.93 5.88
C LEU A 126 -1.16 -5.18 4.64
N GLN A 127 -1.67 -3.97 4.78
CA GLN A 127 -2.16 -3.18 3.65
C GLN A 127 -1.02 -2.83 2.67
N VAL A 128 0.17 -2.49 3.17
CA VAL A 128 1.35 -2.26 2.32
C VAL A 128 1.69 -3.50 1.50
N LEU A 129 1.73 -4.67 2.14
CA LEU A 129 1.98 -5.94 1.46
C LEU A 129 0.88 -6.31 0.46
N VAL A 130 -0.37 -5.99 0.77
CA VAL A 130 -1.51 -6.19 -0.13
C VAL A 130 -1.38 -5.33 -1.37
N VAL A 131 -1.11 -4.02 -1.22
CA VAL A 131 -0.88 -3.12 -2.36
C VAL A 131 0.27 -3.62 -3.23
N GLN A 132 1.38 -4.02 -2.60
CA GLN A 132 2.52 -4.60 -3.34
C GLN A 132 2.11 -5.87 -4.10
N LYS A 133 1.33 -6.76 -3.45
CA LYS A 133 0.84 -7.98 -4.07
C LYS A 133 -0.13 -7.71 -5.22
N THR A 134 -1.05 -6.76 -5.07
CA THR A 134 -1.97 -6.34 -6.12
C THR A 134 -1.20 -5.79 -7.32
N ARG A 135 -0.16 -4.96 -7.10
CA ARG A 135 0.73 -4.49 -8.18
C ARG A 135 1.44 -5.62 -8.90
N MET A 136 1.93 -6.61 -8.17
CA MET A 136 2.62 -7.76 -8.78
C MET A 136 1.68 -8.65 -9.59
N ASN A 137 0.42 -8.79 -9.15
CA ASN A 137 -0.59 -9.61 -9.82
C ASN A 137 -1.26 -8.89 -10.99
N HIS A 138 -1.42 -7.57 -10.91
CA HIS A 138 -2.08 -6.72 -11.89
C HIS A 138 -1.11 -5.65 -12.41
N GLN A 139 -0.04 -6.10 -13.05
CA GLN A 139 1.07 -5.23 -13.47
C GLN A 139 0.65 -4.17 -14.50
N GLU A 140 -0.17 -4.57 -15.48
CA GLU A 140 -0.66 -3.66 -16.53
C GLU A 140 -1.51 -2.53 -15.93
N LEU A 141 -2.50 -2.88 -15.10
CA LEU A 141 -3.33 -1.90 -14.38
C LEU A 141 -2.48 -0.95 -13.51
N ALA A 142 -1.48 -1.49 -12.81
CA ALA A 142 -0.59 -0.70 -11.98
C ALA A 142 0.26 0.28 -12.82
N GLN A 143 0.74 -0.17 -13.98
CA GLN A 143 1.48 0.69 -14.92
C GLN A 143 0.59 1.80 -15.49
N GLU A 144 -0.62 1.46 -15.96
CA GLU A 144 -1.57 2.45 -16.49
C GLU A 144 -1.95 3.49 -15.44
N LEU A 145 -2.14 3.07 -14.18
CA LEU A 145 -2.40 3.97 -13.08
C LEU A 145 -1.22 4.92 -12.82
N ASP A 146 0.01 4.39 -12.80
CA ASP A 146 1.23 5.19 -12.61
C ASP A 146 1.41 6.20 -13.76
N GLU A 147 1.17 5.78 -15.00
CA GLU A 147 1.20 6.65 -16.18
C GLU A 147 0.17 7.78 -16.09
N ALA A 148 -1.07 7.45 -15.74
CA ALA A 148 -2.14 8.44 -15.57
C ALA A 148 -1.81 9.43 -14.44
N GLN A 149 -1.23 8.97 -13.33
CA GLN A 149 -0.78 9.84 -12.23
C GLN A 149 0.36 10.76 -12.65
N ILE A 150 1.34 10.26 -13.40
CA ILE A 150 2.44 11.05 -13.94
C ILE A 150 1.90 12.11 -14.90
N ALA A 151 1.00 11.73 -15.82
CA ALA A 151 0.39 12.66 -16.77
C ALA A 151 -0.38 13.79 -16.07
N VAL A 152 -1.16 13.47 -15.03
CA VAL A 152 -1.84 14.48 -14.19
C VAL A 152 -0.83 15.43 -13.54
N ARG A 153 0.25 14.87 -12.97
CA ARG A 153 1.29 15.65 -12.30
C ARG A 153 2.00 16.59 -13.28
N VAL A 154 2.39 16.09 -14.45
CA VAL A 154 3.06 16.86 -15.50
C VAL A 154 2.16 17.99 -15.99
N HIS A 155 0.87 17.71 -16.27
CA HIS A 155 -0.08 18.73 -16.68
C HIS A 155 -0.22 19.83 -15.62
N ARG A 156 -0.38 19.47 -14.34
CA ARG A 156 -0.45 20.45 -13.23
C ARG A 156 0.79 21.32 -13.13
N LEU A 157 1.98 20.72 -13.25
CA LEU A 157 3.24 21.47 -13.23
C LEU A 157 3.34 22.44 -14.42
N HIS A 158 2.90 22.01 -15.60
CA HIS A 158 2.86 22.87 -16.78
C HIS A 158 1.94 24.09 -16.58
N GLN A 159 0.72 23.87 -16.07
CA GLN A 159 -0.22 24.96 -15.76
C GLN A 159 0.34 25.96 -14.74
N GLN A 160 1.02 25.46 -13.70
CA GLN A 160 1.69 26.33 -12.72
C GLN A 160 2.81 27.17 -13.34
N GLN A 161 3.58 26.62 -14.29
CA GLN A 161 4.62 27.38 -14.99
C GLN A 161 4.03 28.47 -15.89
N LEU A 162 2.94 28.17 -16.61
CA LEU A 162 2.24 29.16 -17.44
C LEU A 162 1.67 30.30 -16.59
N ALA A 163 1.06 29.99 -15.45
CA ALA A 163 0.54 30.99 -14.51
C ALA A 163 1.65 31.92 -14.00
N LYS A 164 2.81 31.35 -13.62
CA LYS A 164 3.98 32.14 -13.18
C LYS A 164 4.51 33.06 -14.27
N LYS A 165 4.63 32.57 -15.51
CA LYS A 165 5.09 33.40 -16.66
C LYS A 165 4.15 34.59 -16.91
N LYS A 166 2.83 34.36 -16.89
CA LYS A 166 1.83 35.43 -17.03
C LYS A 166 1.94 36.48 -15.91
N GLN A 167 2.13 36.04 -14.67
CA GLN A 167 2.31 36.95 -13.52
C GLN A 167 3.59 37.80 -13.65
N THR A 168 4.71 37.21 -14.08
CA THR A 168 5.95 37.96 -14.30
C THR A 168 5.84 38.98 -15.43
N GLN A 169 5.11 38.65 -16.51
CA GLN A 169 4.87 39.58 -17.61
C GLN A 169 3.97 40.74 -17.20
N SER A 170 2.91 40.49 -16.43
CA SER A 170 2.04 41.57 -15.93
C SER A 170 2.75 42.50 -14.94
N MET A 171 3.66 41.98 -14.10
CA MET A 171 4.45 42.81 -13.18
C MET A 171 5.56 43.60 -13.89
N GLY A 172 6.18 43.04 -14.93
CA GLY A 172 7.18 43.74 -15.75
C GLY A 172 6.59 44.90 -16.57
N LEU A 173 5.36 44.74 -17.08
CA LEU A 173 4.63 45.80 -17.79
C LEU A 173 4.17 46.93 -16.85
N GLY A 174 3.88 46.62 -15.57
CA GLY A 174 3.51 47.62 -14.56
C GLY A 174 4.66 48.52 -14.09
N GLN A 175 5.92 48.07 -14.19
CA GLN A 175 7.10 48.85 -13.81
C GLN A 175 7.62 49.77 -14.93
N SER A 176 7.23 49.52 -16.19
CA SER A 176 7.65 50.33 -17.34
C SER A 176 6.78 51.57 -17.58
N LEU A 177 5.63 51.71 -16.90
CA LEU A 177 4.69 52.84 -17.07
C LEU A 177 4.86 53.95 -16.02
N THR A 178 5.85 53.85 -15.13
CA THR A 178 6.07 54.79 -14.02
C THR A 178 7.28 55.71 -14.17
N ILE A 179 7.99 55.68 -15.31
CA ILE A 179 9.09 56.61 -15.60
C ILE A 179 8.66 57.55 -16.72
N GLU A 180 7.89 58.58 -16.38
CA GLU A 180 7.89 59.86 -17.10
C GLU A 180 7.19 60.92 -16.23
N ARG A 181 8.00 61.68 -15.48
CA ARG A 181 7.67 63.01 -14.96
C ARG A 181 8.93 63.80 -14.73
#